data_AF-A0A9P0NUC2-F1
#
_entry.id   AF-A0A9P0NUC2-F1
#
_cell.length_a   1.000
_cell.length_b   1.000
_cell.length_c   1.000
_cell.angle_alpha   90.00
_cell.angle_beta   90.00
_cell.angle_gamma   90.00
#
_symmetry.space_group_name_H-M   'P 1'
#
loop_
_entity.id
_entity.type
_entity.pdbx_description
1 polymer ?
#
loop_
_entity_poly.entity_id
_entity_poly.type
_entity_poly.pdbx_seq_one_letter_code
_entity_poly.pdbx_strand_id
1 'polypeptide(L)'
;MVRIFIRPYDRPAGQHPGALFTRVDGCVRKSGPLFARYFSLPLIMMDSRRKTILFALLKHRRKKQRNRQIWVHPLLESRYLEGAFFVLFQQLKEDETKFLNYFRMSVSSFDELLQRVQTQLQRQDTNMRNCIQPEQMLAVTLR
;
A
#
# COMPACT_ATOMS: atom_id res chain seq x y z
N MET A 1 29.87 6.77 -18.40
CA MET A 1 28.40 6.67 -18.39
C MET A 1 27.99 6.20 -17.00
N VAL A 2 27.66 7.14 -16.11
CA VAL A 2 27.59 6.91 -14.66
C VAL A 2 26.27 6.22 -14.31
N ARG A 3 26.33 4.93 -13.97
CA ARG A 3 25.26 4.27 -13.21
C ARG A 3 25.38 4.76 -11.77
N ILE A 4 24.54 5.70 -11.38
CA ILE A 4 24.43 6.13 -9.99
C ILE A 4 23.71 5.02 -9.24
N PHE A 5 24.51 4.15 -8.60
CA PHE A 5 24.09 3.19 -7.60
C PHE A 5 24.18 3.91 -6.25
N ILE A 6 23.04 4.27 -5.64
CA ILE A 6 23.01 4.74 -4.25
C ILE A 6 22.17 3.75 -3.44
N ARG A 7 22.87 2.85 -2.74
CA ARG A 7 22.49 2.41 -1.39
C ARG A 7 23.30 3.32 -0.42
N PRO A 8 22.87 3.67 0.80
CA PRO A 8 22.44 2.72 1.83
C PRO A 8 21.40 3.25 2.85
N TYR A 9 20.84 2.37 3.70
CA TYR A 9 20.67 2.69 5.12
C TYR A 9 20.60 1.40 5.94
N ASP A 10 21.29 1.45 7.06
CA ASP A 10 21.71 0.37 7.91
C ASP A 10 20.59 -0.27 8.72
N ARG A 11 20.71 -1.59 8.87
CA ARG A 11 19.88 -2.45 9.71
C ARG A 11 20.50 -2.48 11.12
N PRO A 12 19.83 -2.03 12.18
CA PRO A 12 20.28 -2.38 13.52
C PRO A 12 19.98 -3.86 13.78
N ALA A 13 21.02 -4.53 14.29
CA ALA A 13 21.00 -5.94 14.66
C ALA A 13 20.14 -6.15 15.92
N GLY A 14 19.28 -7.17 15.89
CA GLY A 14 18.52 -7.65 17.03
C GLY A 14 17.75 -8.91 16.67
N GLN A 15 18.30 -10.05 17.09
CA GLN A 15 17.73 -11.40 17.19
C GLN A 15 16.23 -11.60 16.83
N HIS A 16 15.93 -12.54 15.94
CA HIS A 16 15.45 -13.88 16.34
C HIS A 16 15.46 -14.86 15.14
N PRO A 17 15.84 -16.14 15.36
CA PRO A 17 16.06 -17.13 14.31
C PRO A 17 14.76 -17.88 14.00
N GLY A 18 14.55 -18.25 12.73
CA GLY A 18 13.57 -19.28 12.37
C GLY A 18 12.64 -18.96 11.21
N ALA A 19 13.15 -18.57 10.06
CA ALA A 19 12.41 -18.75 8.80
C ALA A 19 13.39 -18.97 7.65
N LEU A 20 13.56 -20.22 7.24
CA LEU A 20 14.13 -20.56 5.94
C LEU A 20 13.15 -20.06 4.87
N PHE A 21 13.46 -18.91 4.25
CA PHE A 21 12.70 -18.39 3.12
C PHE A 21 13.43 -18.80 1.83
N THR A 22 12.93 -19.83 1.15
CA THR A 22 13.40 -20.15 -0.20
C THR A 22 12.86 -19.11 -1.18
N ARG A 23 13.78 -18.62 -2.01
CA ARG A 23 13.60 -17.54 -2.97
C ARG A 23 13.19 -18.13 -4.31
N VAL A 24 11.94 -17.92 -4.71
CA VAL A 24 11.50 -18.03 -6.11
C VAL A 24 10.49 -16.92 -6.38
N ASP A 25 10.86 -16.01 -7.29
CA ASP A 25 10.02 -15.09 -8.05
C ASP A 25 8.84 -14.42 -7.31
N GLY A 26 9.17 -13.36 -6.57
CA GLY A 26 8.47 -12.07 -6.69
C GLY A 26 6.96 -12.00 -6.38
N CYS A 27 6.34 -12.99 -5.76
CA CYS A 27 4.93 -12.95 -5.41
C CYS A 27 4.69 -13.44 -3.98
N VAL A 28 4.72 -12.52 -3.00
CA VAL A 28 4.24 -12.81 -1.65
C VAL A 28 2.71 -12.86 -1.70
N ARG A 29 2.19 -14.05 -1.98
CA ARG A 29 0.78 -14.39 -1.77
C ARG A 29 0.66 -14.76 -0.28
N LYS A 30 -0.09 -13.98 0.52
CA LYS A 30 -0.40 -14.36 1.90
C LYS A 30 -1.16 -15.70 1.88
N SER A 31 -0.50 -16.80 2.22
CA SER A 31 -1.15 -18.04 2.62
C SER A 31 -1.32 -18.01 4.14
N GLY A 32 -2.40 -17.39 4.60
CA GLY A 32 -2.85 -17.60 5.98
C GLY A 32 -3.43 -19.01 6.14
N PRO A 33 -3.32 -19.64 7.32
CA PRO A 33 -3.79 -21.00 7.56
C PRO A 33 -5.31 -20.99 7.83
N LEU A 34 -6.10 -20.79 6.78
CA LEU A 34 -7.52 -21.17 6.77
C LEU A 34 -7.85 -22.10 5.59
N PHE A 35 -6.83 -22.64 4.92
CA PHE A 35 -6.99 -23.59 3.81
C PHE A 35 -7.12 -25.06 4.25
N ALA A 36 -7.02 -25.36 5.54
CA ALA A 36 -6.98 -26.73 6.05
C ALA A 36 -8.35 -27.26 6.53
N ARG A 37 -9.48 -26.84 5.95
CA ARG A 37 -10.82 -27.40 6.28
C ARG A 37 -11.80 -27.60 5.11
N TYR A 38 -11.38 -27.44 3.87
CA TYR A 38 -12.20 -27.81 2.71
C TYR A 38 -11.51 -28.90 1.90
N PHE A 39 -11.26 -30.04 2.55
CA PHE A 39 -10.77 -31.26 1.92
C PHE A 39 -11.89 -32.32 1.91
N SER A 40 -13.01 -32.01 1.25
CA SER A 40 -14.04 -32.97 0.81
C SER A 40 -15.25 -32.27 0.19
N LEU A 41 -15.04 -31.57 -0.93
CA LEU A 41 -16.14 -31.31 -1.86
C LEU A 41 -15.88 -32.12 -3.12
N PRO A 42 -16.82 -32.98 -3.57
CA PRO A 42 -16.62 -33.81 -4.74
C PRO A 42 -16.58 -32.89 -5.97
N LEU A 43 -15.36 -32.64 -6.44
CA LEU A 43 -15.03 -31.97 -7.71
C LEU A 43 -15.46 -32.80 -8.94
N ILE A 44 -16.44 -33.70 -8.78
CA ILE A 44 -16.82 -34.72 -9.77
C ILE A 44 -18.20 -34.46 -10.39
N MET A 45 -19.07 -33.61 -9.83
CA MET A 45 -20.37 -33.29 -10.48
C MET A 45 -20.66 -31.79 -10.55
N MET A 46 -19.84 -31.06 -11.30
CA MET A 46 -20.31 -29.82 -11.94
C MET A 46 -20.97 -30.20 -13.27
N ASP A 47 -22.28 -29.94 -13.40
CA ASP A 47 -23.00 -29.98 -14.68
C ASP A 47 -22.19 -29.27 -15.78
N SER A 48 -22.16 -29.81 -17.00
CA SER A 48 -21.37 -29.29 -18.12
C SER A 48 -21.60 -27.79 -18.33
N ARG A 49 -22.82 -27.30 -18.07
CA ARG A 49 -23.16 -25.87 -18.12
C ARG A 49 -22.37 -25.05 -17.11
N ARG A 50 -22.20 -25.54 -15.87
CA ARG A 50 -21.44 -24.86 -14.80
C ARG A 50 -19.94 -24.78 -15.11
N LYS A 51 -19.37 -25.83 -15.72
CA LYS A 51 -17.96 -25.82 -16.16
C LYS A 51 -17.73 -24.79 -17.26
N THR A 52 -18.63 -24.71 -18.24
CA THR A 52 -18.56 -23.71 -19.33
C THR A 52 -18.68 -22.29 -18.79
N ILE A 53 -19.63 -22.03 -17.88
CA ILE A 53 -19.79 -20.73 -17.23
C ILE A 53 -18.51 -20.36 -16.45
N LEU A 54 -17.96 -21.28 -15.65
CA LEU A 54 -16.73 -21.05 -14.89
C LEU A 54 -15.55 -20.72 -15.83
N PHE A 55 -15.39 -21.47 -16.92
CA PHE A 55 -14.35 -21.22 -17.92
C PHE A 55 -14.51 -19.85 -18.59
N ALA A 56 -15.72 -19.47 -18.98
CA ALA A 56 -16.02 -18.16 -19.55
C ALA A 56 -15.69 -17.02 -18.57
N LEU A 57 -16.04 -17.15 -17.29
CA LEU A 57 -15.71 -16.18 -16.25
C LEU A 57 -14.19 -16.05 -16.05
N LEU A 58 -13.45 -17.15 -16.03
CA LEU A 58 -11.99 -17.14 -15.91
C LEU A 58 -11.33 -16.48 -17.13
N LYS A 59 -11.81 -16.78 -18.35
CA LYS A 59 -11.32 -16.15 -19.59
C LYS A 59 -11.58 -14.64 -19.59
N HIS A 60 -12.77 -14.21 -19.15
CA HIS A 60 -13.11 -12.79 -19.03
C HIS A 60 -12.25 -12.08 -17.98
N ARG A 61 -12.02 -12.71 -16.81
CA ARG A 61 -11.12 -12.17 -15.77
C ARG A 61 -9.68 -12.03 -16.27
N ARG A 62 -9.14 -13.04 -16.98
CA ARG A 62 -7.79 -12.99 -17.58
C ARG A 62 -7.68 -11.89 -18.63
N LYS A 63 -8.68 -11.74 -19.51
CA LYS A 63 -8.71 -10.65 -20.51
C LYS A 63 -8.72 -9.28 -19.81
N LYS A 64 -9.53 -9.11 -18.77
CA LYS A 64 -9.58 -7.88 -17.97
C LYS A 64 -8.25 -7.60 -17.26
N GLN A 65 -7.54 -8.63 -16.78
CA GLN A 65 -6.22 -8.48 -16.16
C GLN A 65 -5.14 -8.13 -17.20
N ARG A 66 -5.11 -8.76 -18.38
CA ARG A 66 -4.20 -8.38 -19.47
C ARG A 66 -4.43 -6.95 -19.96
N ASN A 67 -5.68 -6.49 -19.94
CA ASN A 67 -6.03 -5.13 -20.31
C ASN A 67 -5.72 -4.09 -19.22
N ARG A 68 -5.36 -4.51 -17.99
CA ARG A 68 -4.83 -3.58 -16.99
C ARG A 68 -3.39 -3.25 -17.38
N GLN A 69 -3.24 -2.20 -18.17
CA GLN A 69 -1.94 -1.70 -18.64
C GLN A 69 -1.06 -1.24 -17.47
N ILE A 70 -1.65 -0.69 -16.41
CA ILE A 70 -0.92 -0.02 -15.34
C ILE A 70 -1.60 -0.29 -13.98
N TRP A 71 -0.83 -0.77 -12.99
CA TRP A 71 -1.31 -0.98 -11.61
C TRP A 71 -1.25 0.29 -10.76
N VAL A 72 -0.20 1.10 -10.93
CA VAL A 72 -0.02 2.43 -10.32
C VAL A 72 0.34 3.40 -11.44
N HIS A 73 -0.43 4.47 -11.59
CA HIS A 73 -0.16 5.48 -12.61
C HIS A 73 1.21 6.14 -12.37
N PRO A 74 2.03 6.41 -13.40
CA PRO A 74 3.37 7.01 -13.22
C PRO A 74 3.38 8.33 -12.44
N LEU A 75 2.32 9.14 -12.57
CA LEU A 75 2.13 10.36 -11.77
C LEU A 75 2.07 10.12 -10.25
N LEU A 76 1.68 8.92 -9.83
CA LEU A 76 1.64 8.55 -8.41
C LEU A 76 2.99 8.02 -7.91
N GLU A 77 3.91 7.69 -8.83
CA GLU A 77 5.27 7.25 -8.51
C GLU A 77 6.13 8.42 -8.05
N SER A 78 5.98 9.60 -8.66
CA SER A 78 6.66 10.84 -8.24
C SER A 78 6.05 11.51 -7.01
N ARG A 79 5.04 10.90 -6.36
CA ARG A 79 4.35 11.46 -5.18
C ARG A 79 5.29 11.88 -4.05
N TYR A 80 6.38 11.14 -3.84
CA TYR A 80 7.35 11.45 -2.78
C TYR A 80 8.23 12.66 -3.09
N LEU A 81 8.39 12.99 -4.38
CA LEU A 81 9.24 14.09 -4.85
C LEU A 81 8.44 15.37 -5.11
N GLU A 82 7.28 15.23 -5.75
CA GLU A 82 6.47 16.36 -6.26
C GLU A 82 5.10 16.45 -5.57
N GLY A 83 4.82 15.55 -4.64
CA GLY A 83 3.52 15.53 -3.98
C GLY A 83 3.27 16.84 -3.26
N ALA A 84 2.07 17.41 -3.46
CA ALA A 84 1.65 18.64 -2.81
C ALA A 84 1.88 18.60 -1.30
N PHE A 85 1.68 17.45 -0.65
CA PHE A 85 2.02 17.29 0.76
C PHE A 85 3.50 17.59 1.04
N PHE A 86 4.45 16.95 0.35
CA PHE A 86 5.86 17.11 0.66
C PHE A 86 6.38 18.52 0.40
N VAL A 87 5.89 19.18 -0.64
CA VAL A 87 6.32 20.54 -0.99
C VAL A 87 5.58 21.59 -0.16
N LEU A 88 4.25 21.56 -0.15
CA LEU A 88 3.43 22.61 0.46
C LEU A 88 3.38 22.50 1.98
N PHE A 89 3.34 21.29 2.54
CA PHE A 89 3.16 21.13 3.98
C PHE A 89 4.35 21.67 4.76
N GLN A 90 5.58 21.46 4.26
CA GLN A 90 6.77 22.02 4.89
C GLN A 90 6.75 23.55 4.89
N GLN A 91 6.39 24.16 3.75
CA GLN A 91 6.24 25.62 3.63
C GLN A 91 5.14 26.18 4.54
N LEU A 92 4.03 25.43 4.70
CA LEU A 92 2.96 25.83 5.61
C LEU A 92 3.39 25.76 7.09
N LYS A 93 4.22 24.78 7.48
CA LYS A 93 4.71 24.69 8.87
C LYS A 93 5.64 25.83 9.26
N GLU A 94 6.30 26.48 8.30
CA GLU A 94 7.15 27.66 8.53
C GLU A 94 6.29 28.92 8.81
N ASP A 95 5.12 29.02 8.18
CA ASP A 95 4.21 30.17 8.29
C ASP A 95 2.91 29.80 9.05
N GLU A 96 2.89 30.01 10.37
CA GLU A 96 1.74 29.65 11.22
C GLU A 96 0.41 30.29 10.78
N THR A 97 0.45 31.54 10.30
CA THR A 97 -0.75 32.23 9.79
C THR A 97 -1.32 31.57 8.53
N LYS A 98 -0.46 31.12 7.62
CA LYS A 98 -0.88 30.40 6.41
C LYS A 98 -1.36 29.00 6.76
N PHE A 99 -0.71 28.33 7.72
CA PHE A 99 -1.14 27.04 8.23
C PHE A 99 -2.57 27.11 8.78
N LEU A 100 -2.83 28.10 9.64
CA LEU A 100 -4.16 28.37 10.20
C LEU A 100 -5.20 28.64 9.10
N ASN A 101 -4.86 29.43 8.08
CA ASN A 101 -5.79 29.69 6.98
C ASN A 101 -6.07 28.46 6.13
N TYR A 102 -5.05 27.60 5.94
CA TYR A 102 -5.14 26.40 5.11
C TYR A 102 -5.91 25.27 5.82
N PHE A 103 -5.53 24.91 7.05
CA PHE A 103 -6.13 23.79 7.80
C PHE A 103 -7.23 24.21 8.78
N ARG A 104 -7.46 25.52 8.98
CA ARG A 104 -8.39 26.08 9.98
C ARG A 104 -8.09 25.67 11.43
N MET A 105 -6.85 25.30 11.70
CA MET A 105 -6.35 24.90 13.03
C MET A 105 -4.86 25.24 13.16
N SER A 106 -4.37 25.42 14.39
CA SER A 106 -2.95 25.64 14.64
C SER A 106 -2.15 24.37 14.41
N VAL A 107 -0.83 24.51 14.26
CA VAL A 107 0.10 23.37 14.15
C VAL A 107 -0.01 22.48 15.39
N SER A 108 -0.12 23.07 16.58
CA SER A 108 -0.29 22.33 17.83
C SER A 108 -1.57 21.49 17.86
N SER A 109 -2.71 22.05 17.46
CA SER A 109 -3.97 21.30 17.39
C SER A 109 -3.93 20.19 16.33
N PHE A 110 -3.23 20.43 15.22
CA PHE A 110 -3.01 19.39 14.21
C PHE A 110 -2.19 18.23 14.77
N ASP A 111 -1.09 18.51 15.48
CA ASP A 111 -0.24 17.49 16.09
C ASP A 111 -0.97 16.70 17.19
N GLU A 112 -1.77 17.37 18.02
CA GLU A 112 -2.63 16.71 19.01
C GLU A 112 -3.66 15.78 18.36
N LEU A 113 -4.31 16.24 17.29
CA LEU A 113 -5.26 15.44 16.54
C LEU A 113 -4.56 14.24 15.89
N LEU A 114 -3.37 14.46 15.32
CA LEU A 114 -2.57 13.40 14.73
C LEU A 114 -2.24 12.32 15.77
N GLN A 115 -1.79 12.69 16.97
CA GLN A 115 -1.48 11.72 18.03
C GLN A 115 -2.69 10.83 18.39
N ARG A 116 -3.90 11.40 18.45
CA ARG A 116 -5.12 10.64 18.78
C ARG A 116 -5.54 9.68 17.67
N VAL A 117 -5.40 10.09 16.42
CA VAL A 117 -5.94 9.36 15.26
C VAL A 117 -4.87 8.47 14.60
N GLN A 118 -3.58 8.69 14.88
CA GLN A 118 -2.46 7.95 14.29
C GLN A 118 -2.62 6.44 14.44
N THR A 119 -3.04 5.95 15.61
CA THR A 119 -3.23 4.50 15.86
C THR A 119 -4.29 3.87 14.96
N GLN A 120 -5.30 4.64 14.54
CA GLN A 120 -6.38 4.18 13.67
C GLN A 120 -6.02 4.33 12.18
N LEU A 121 -5.19 5.32 11.84
CA LEU A 121 -4.78 5.59 10.47
C LEU A 121 -3.54 4.80 10.04
N GLN A 122 -2.69 4.43 10.97
CA GLN A 122 -1.46 3.70 10.68
C GLN A 122 -1.79 2.34 10.09
N ARG A 123 -1.24 2.07 8.90
CA ARG A 123 -1.27 0.74 8.29
C ARG A 123 0.15 0.28 8.01
N GLN A 124 0.30 -1.03 7.88
CA GLN A 124 1.60 -1.65 7.64
C GLN A 124 2.00 -1.54 6.17
N ASP A 125 3.28 -1.30 5.95
CA ASP A 125 3.88 -1.39 4.62
C ASP A 125 3.74 -2.82 4.08
N THR A 126 3.44 -2.93 2.80
CA THR A 126 3.35 -4.21 2.10
C THR A 126 4.48 -4.30 1.09
N ASN A 127 4.97 -5.50 0.78
CA ASN A 127 6.03 -5.71 -0.22
C ASN A 127 5.74 -5.06 -1.60
N MET A 128 4.46 -4.83 -1.92
CA MET A 128 4.05 -4.23 -3.19
C MET A 128 3.94 -2.69 -3.16
N ARG A 129 3.73 -2.08 -1.99
CA ARG A 129 3.57 -0.63 -1.84
C ARG A 129 3.79 -0.21 -0.39
N ASN A 130 4.41 0.95 -0.23
CA ASN A 130 4.47 1.63 1.05
C ASN A 130 3.09 2.18 1.42
N CYS A 131 2.78 2.16 2.70
CA CYS A 131 1.60 2.79 3.23
C CYS A 131 1.74 4.31 3.15
N ILE A 132 0.60 4.97 3.00
CA ILE A 132 0.51 6.42 3.14
C ILE A 132 0.65 6.73 4.63
N GLN A 133 1.48 7.71 4.96
CA GLN A 133 1.70 8.09 6.36
C GLN A 133 0.43 8.73 6.95
N PRO A 134 0.13 8.50 8.24
CA PRO A 134 -1.08 9.01 8.88
C PRO A 134 -1.16 10.54 8.84
N GLU A 135 -0.03 11.24 8.96
CA GLU A 135 0.07 12.69 8.81
C GLU A 135 -0.39 13.17 7.43
N GLN A 136 0.02 12.46 6.38
CA GLN A 136 -0.39 12.75 5.00
C GLN A 136 -1.88 12.51 4.79
N MET A 137 -2.41 11.44 5.38
CA MET A 137 -3.83 11.15 5.32
C MET A 137 -4.63 12.25 6.01
N LEU A 138 -4.17 12.69 7.19
CA LEU A 138 -4.81 13.76 7.95
C LEU A 138 -4.79 15.07 7.16
N ALA A 139 -3.63 15.47 6.63
CA ALA A 139 -3.49 16.69 5.85
C ALA A 139 -4.35 16.70 4.56
N VAL A 140 -4.53 15.55 3.90
CA VAL A 140 -5.43 15.46 2.74
C VAL A 140 -6.90 15.52 3.16
N THR A 141 -7.23 14.99 4.34
CA THR A 141 -8.61 14.95 4.85
C THR A 141 -9.10 16.32 5.34
N LEU A 142 -8.20 17.11 5.93
CA LEU A 142 -8.53 18.42 6.53
C LEU A 142 -8.49 19.60 5.54
N ARG A 143 -8.00 19.37 4.31
CA ARG A 143 -7.85 20.39 3.28
C ARG A 143 -9.18 20.98 2.82
#